data_AF-A0A6P8M4L6-F1
#
_entry.id   AF-A0A6P8M4L6-F1
#
_cell.length_a   1.000
_cell.length_b   1.000
_cell.length_c   1.000
_cell.angle_alpha   90.00
_cell.angle_beta   90.00
_cell.angle_gamma   90.00
#
_symmetry.space_group_name_H-M   'P 1'
#
loop_
_entity.id
_entity.type
_entity.pdbx_description
1 polymer ?
#
loop_
_entity_poly.entity_id
_entity_poly.type
_entity_poly.pdbx_seq_one_letter_code
_entity_poly.pdbx_strand_id
1 'polypeptide(L)'
;MTVLCVLWATLSTVASILACSGFYLPYWIQGRLLGKADAYFSSFRRCNYPRLRTTNAPPEIVYECARYSSFWDIPSAWWQASTVTMGIGVAIALIGALTLLAAVTSFLPHILKTPKHTRVLGSLQLLAAVMICGGLVMYPIGWDNREVQESCGKSANVYNLGKCSVSWSSHLLVGSVALLMLCFGLSFCAARHKSSNPHTDPLRI
;
A
#
# COMPACT_ATOMS: atom_id res chain seq x y z
N MET A 1 -20.63 -21.95 -5.19
CA MET A 1 -19.42 -21.11 -5.14
C MET A 1 -18.22 -21.97 -5.50
N THR A 2 -17.29 -21.50 -6.33
CA THR A 2 -16.09 -22.29 -6.68
C THR A 2 -14.97 -22.04 -5.68
N VAL A 3 -14.12 -23.05 -5.44
CA VAL A 3 -12.90 -22.92 -4.60
C VAL A 3 -12.04 -21.73 -5.05
N LEU A 4 -11.98 -21.50 -6.37
CA LEU A 4 -11.29 -20.36 -6.98
C LEU A 4 -11.80 -18.99 -6.48
N CYS A 5 -13.12 -18.81 -6.31
CA CYS A 5 -13.67 -17.56 -5.79
C CYS A 5 -13.30 -17.32 -4.31
N VAL A 6 -13.27 -18.38 -3.51
CA VAL A 6 -12.87 -18.30 -2.09
C VAL A 6 -11.38 -17.98 -1.99
N LEU A 7 -10.54 -18.64 -2.78
CA LEU A 7 -9.11 -18.38 -2.85
C LEU A 7 -8.83 -16.95 -3.33
N TRP A 8 -9.56 -16.48 -4.35
CA TRP A 8 -9.43 -15.09 -4.82
C TRP A 8 -9.80 -14.08 -3.74
N ALA A 9 -10.93 -14.27 -3.05
CA ALA A 9 -11.36 -13.37 -1.99
C ALA A 9 -10.36 -13.34 -0.81
N THR A 10 -9.90 -14.51 -0.35
CA THR A 10 -8.93 -14.62 0.75
C THR A 10 -7.60 -13.95 0.43
N LEU A 11 -7.03 -14.21 -0.76
CA LEU A 11 -5.81 -13.54 -1.20
C LEU A 11 -6.00 -12.02 -1.33
N SER A 12 -7.17 -11.57 -1.79
CA SER A 12 -7.49 -10.14 -1.89
C SER A 12 -7.55 -9.49 -0.50
N THR A 13 -8.10 -10.17 0.50
CA THR A 13 -8.11 -9.71 1.89
C THR A 13 -6.70 -9.62 2.46
N VAL A 14 -5.86 -10.64 2.26
CA VAL A 14 -4.45 -10.61 2.69
C VAL A 14 -3.71 -9.46 2.02
N ALA A 15 -3.89 -9.28 0.70
CA ALA A 15 -3.28 -8.19 -0.04
C ALA A 15 -3.68 -6.82 0.52
N SER A 16 -4.96 -6.64 0.86
CA SER A 16 -5.45 -5.39 1.47
C SER A 16 -4.88 -5.16 2.85
N ILE A 17 -4.75 -6.18 3.70
CA ILE A 17 -4.14 -6.04 5.04
C ILE A 17 -2.68 -5.60 4.89
N LEU A 18 -1.92 -6.26 4.00
CA LEU A 18 -0.54 -5.87 3.71
C LEU A 18 -0.44 -4.44 3.16
N ALA A 19 -1.36 -4.03 2.29
CA ALA A 19 -1.43 -2.67 1.75
C ALA A 19 -1.65 -1.64 2.88
N CYS A 20 -2.66 -1.87 3.72
CA CYS A 20 -3.01 -0.97 4.83
C CYS A 20 -1.89 -0.89 5.87
N SER A 21 -1.36 -2.02 6.32
CA SER A 21 -0.27 -2.07 7.31
C SER A 21 1.02 -1.48 6.73
N GLY A 22 1.39 -1.87 5.52
CA GLY A 22 2.59 -1.36 4.85
C GLY A 22 2.53 0.14 4.60
N PHE A 23 1.37 0.68 4.23
CA PHE A 23 1.19 2.11 3.99
C PHE A 23 1.14 2.92 5.29
N TYR A 24 0.40 2.46 6.30
CA TYR A 24 0.16 3.21 7.53
C TYR A 24 1.35 3.23 8.47
N LEU A 25 2.15 2.16 8.49
CA LEU A 25 3.27 2.04 9.41
C LEU A 25 4.51 2.77 8.86
N PRO A 26 5.21 3.56 9.70
CA PRO A 26 6.31 4.42 9.29
C PRO A 26 7.64 3.67 9.01
N TYR A 27 7.65 2.34 9.00
CA TYR A 27 8.88 1.54 8.89
C TYR A 27 9.22 1.22 7.42
N TRP A 28 9.30 2.23 6.56
CA TRP A 28 9.71 2.03 5.15
C TRP A 28 11.22 2.08 5.00
N ILE A 29 11.85 3.05 5.66
CA ILE A 29 13.30 3.18 5.75
C ILE A 29 13.70 3.38 7.21
N GLN A 30 14.89 2.92 7.54
CA GLN A 30 15.51 3.04 8.86
C GLN A 30 16.84 3.78 8.72
N GLY A 31 16.98 4.83 9.52
CA GLY A 31 18.20 5.61 9.69
C GLY A 31 18.57 5.78 11.14
N ARG A 32 19.54 6.65 11.41
CA ARG A 32 20.01 6.91 12.76
C ARG A 32 20.20 8.39 13.01
N LEU A 33 19.37 8.95 13.88
CA LEU A 33 19.41 10.35 14.27
C LEU A 33 20.53 10.58 15.29
N LEU A 34 21.41 11.54 15.01
CA LEU A 34 22.56 11.93 15.86
C LEU A 34 23.46 10.75 16.26
N GLY A 35 23.44 9.65 15.50
CA GLY A 35 24.16 8.41 15.84
C GLY A 35 23.68 7.69 17.10
N LYS A 36 22.56 8.13 17.71
CA LYS A 36 22.11 7.64 19.02
C LYS A 36 20.77 6.92 18.98
N ALA A 37 19.82 7.42 18.20
CA ALA A 37 18.46 6.86 18.12
C ALA A 37 18.15 6.38 16.70
N ASP A 38 17.45 5.27 16.57
CA ASP A 38 16.90 4.84 15.28
C ASP A 38 15.82 5.83 14.84
N ALA A 39 15.78 6.18 13.56
CA ALA A 39 14.74 7.02 12.97
C ALA A 39 14.05 6.26 11.84
N TYR A 40 12.72 6.32 11.78
CA TYR A 40 11.94 5.64 10.76
C TYR A 40 11.07 6.62 10.01
N PHE A 41 11.00 6.47 8.69
CA PHE A 41 10.27 7.36 7.81
C PHE A 41 9.36 6.56 6.88
N SER A 42 8.11 7.01 6.73
CA SER A 42 7.27 6.77 5.57
C SER A 42 6.95 8.10 4.87
N SER A 43 6.11 8.08 3.84
CA SER A 43 5.79 9.28 3.08
C SER A 43 5.01 10.35 3.86
N PHE A 44 4.32 9.98 4.95
CA PHE A 44 3.49 10.92 5.74
C PHE A 44 3.57 10.74 7.27
N ARG A 45 4.32 9.74 7.75
CA ARG A 45 4.59 9.52 9.17
C ARG A 45 6.07 9.28 9.41
N ARG A 46 6.49 9.53 10.64
CA ARG A 46 7.83 9.23 11.12
C ARG A 46 7.79 8.74 12.55
N CYS A 47 8.78 7.95 12.94
CA CYS A 47 9.05 7.65 14.35
C CYS A 47 10.43 8.19 14.73
N ASN A 48 10.52 8.66 15.96
CA ASN A 48 11.75 9.17 16.57
C ASN A 48 12.26 10.42 15.85
N TYR A 49 11.91 11.61 16.37
CA TYR A 49 12.23 12.89 15.74
C TYR A 49 12.79 13.89 16.75
N PRO A 50 13.66 14.83 16.31
CA PRO A 50 14.20 15.85 17.20
C PRO A 50 13.13 16.91 17.49
N ARG A 51 13.01 17.31 18.75
CA ARG A 51 12.16 18.43 19.18
C ARG A 51 13.02 19.48 19.86
N LEU A 52 12.96 20.71 19.33
CA LEU A 52 13.58 21.88 19.96
C LEU A 52 12.59 22.48 20.97
N ARG A 53 12.91 22.39 22.26
CA ARG A 53 12.08 22.94 23.34
C ARG A 53 12.44 24.39 23.69
N THR A 54 13.68 24.81 23.42
CA THR A 54 14.19 26.16 23.72
C THR A 54 15.34 26.48 22.76
N THR A 55 15.53 27.74 22.38
CA THR A 55 16.50 28.18 21.36
C THR A 55 17.95 27.79 21.64
N ASN A 56 18.30 27.53 22.91
CA ASN A 56 19.68 27.24 23.36
C ASN A 56 19.85 25.83 23.98
N ALA A 57 18.83 24.97 23.96
CA ALA A 57 18.92 23.63 24.52
C ALA A 57 19.27 22.59 23.43
N PRO A 58 20.04 21.54 23.76
CA PRO A 58 20.27 20.44 22.82
C PRO A 58 18.93 19.80 22.43
N PRO A 59 18.75 19.40 21.16
CA PRO A 59 17.51 18.81 20.70
C PRO A 59 17.22 17.51 21.46
N GLU A 60 16.02 17.42 22.03
CA GLU A 60 15.54 16.21 22.69
C GLU A 60 14.97 15.26 21.63
N ILE A 61 15.32 13.98 21.68
CA ILE A 61 14.78 12.97 20.78
C ILE A 61 13.49 12.44 21.38
N VAL A 62 12.37 12.68 20.69
CA VAL A 62 11.05 12.17 21.10
C VAL A 62 10.87 10.77 20.53
N TYR A 63 10.76 9.75 21.38
CA TYR A 63 10.61 8.34 20.99
C TYR A 63 9.15 7.96 20.68
N GLU A 64 8.53 8.69 19.77
CA GLU A 64 7.13 8.50 19.39
C GLU A 64 6.95 8.50 17.88
N CYS A 65 5.83 7.94 17.43
CA CYS A 65 5.44 7.92 16.03
C CYS A 65 4.33 8.92 15.75
N ALA A 66 4.64 9.95 14.96
CA ALA A 66 3.74 11.05 14.65
C ALA A 66 3.46 11.15 13.15
N ARG A 67 2.33 11.78 12.82
CA ARG A 67 2.01 12.25 11.46
C ARG A 67 2.45 13.70 11.34
N TYR A 68 2.82 14.15 10.15
CA TYR A 68 2.95 15.58 9.87
C TYR A 68 1.61 16.30 10.14
N SER A 69 1.67 17.52 10.70
CA SER A 69 0.49 18.29 11.13
C SER A 69 -0.49 18.53 9.98
N SER A 70 0.03 19.03 8.87
CA SER A 70 -0.69 19.24 7.62
C SER A 70 -0.02 18.49 6.47
N PHE A 71 -0.72 18.38 5.34
CA PHE A 71 -0.19 17.76 4.13
C PHE A 71 1.03 18.50 3.57
N TRP A 72 1.06 19.82 3.75
CA TRP A 72 2.13 20.69 3.27
C TRP A 72 3.41 20.60 4.11
N ASP A 73 3.32 20.04 5.32
CA ASP A 73 4.48 19.82 6.19
C ASP A 73 5.26 18.55 5.81
N ILE A 74 4.78 17.76 4.85
CA ILE A 74 5.51 16.62 4.31
C ILE A 74 6.76 17.14 3.56
N PRO A 75 7.98 16.65 3.86
CA PRO A 75 9.24 17.32 3.50
C PRO A 75 9.60 17.31 2.02
N SER A 76 8.84 16.64 1.15
CA SER A 76 9.01 16.73 -0.30
C SER A 76 7.68 16.58 -1.05
N ALA A 77 7.57 17.26 -2.20
CA ALA A 77 6.42 17.10 -3.10
C ALA A 77 6.29 15.65 -3.63
N TRP A 78 7.42 14.93 -3.75
CA TRP A 78 7.41 13.52 -4.15
C TRP A 78 6.80 12.61 -3.07
N TRP A 79 7.03 12.91 -1.79
CA TRP A 79 6.39 12.18 -0.68
C TRP A 79 4.91 12.53 -0.54
N GLN A 80 4.54 13.78 -0.83
CA GLN A 80 3.13 14.19 -0.96
C GLN A 80 2.43 13.39 -2.07
N ALA A 81 3.00 13.37 -3.27
CA ALA A 81 2.48 12.59 -4.41
C ALA A 81 2.42 11.09 -4.10
N SER A 82 3.50 10.52 -3.53
CA SER A 82 3.53 9.12 -3.08
C SER A 82 2.41 8.81 -2.08
N THR A 83 2.13 9.71 -1.14
CA THR A 83 1.08 9.52 -0.14
C THR A 83 -0.30 9.48 -0.78
N VAL A 84 -0.59 10.43 -1.69
CA VAL A 84 -1.88 10.49 -2.38
C VAL A 84 -2.06 9.27 -3.27
N THR A 85 -1.13 9.00 -4.17
CA THR A 85 -1.24 7.90 -5.13
C THR A 85 -1.34 6.55 -4.43
N MET A 86 -0.49 6.28 -3.44
CA MET A 86 -0.54 5.02 -2.71
C MET A 86 -1.80 4.91 -1.84
N GLY A 87 -2.22 6.02 -1.21
CA GLY A 87 -3.46 6.08 -0.42
C GLY A 87 -4.70 5.72 -1.25
N ILE A 88 -4.82 6.23 -2.47
CA ILE A 88 -5.91 5.82 -3.38
C ILE A 88 -5.80 4.33 -3.71
N GLY A 89 -4.59 3.82 -3.93
CA GLY A 89 -4.37 2.41 -4.29
C GLY A 89 -4.79 1.47 -3.17
N VAL A 90 -4.39 1.78 -1.94
CA VAL A 90 -4.80 1.08 -0.71
C VAL A 90 -6.31 1.14 -0.52
N ALA A 91 -6.95 2.30 -0.75
CA ALA A 91 -8.40 2.43 -0.64
C ALA A 91 -9.15 1.54 -1.65
N ILE A 92 -8.70 1.49 -2.91
CA ILE A 92 -9.28 0.61 -3.93
C ILE A 92 -9.10 -0.86 -3.54
N ALA A 93 -7.91 -1.25 -3.06
CA ALA A 93 -7.64 -2.61 -2.61
C ALA A 93 -8.57 -3.02 -1.44
N LEU A 94 -8.76 -2.14 -0.47
CA LEU A 94 -9.64 -2.36 0.68
C LEU A 94 -11.10 -2.52 0.26
N ILE A 95 -11.62 -1.59 -0.55
CA ILE A 95 -13.00 -1.65 -1.05
C ILE A 95 -13.21 -2.92 -1.88
N GLY A 96 -12.24 -3.27 -2.73
CA GLY A 96 -12.27 -4.50 -3.53
C GLY A 96 -12.30 -5.76 -2.66
N ALA A 97 -11.44 -5.83 -1.63
CA ALA A 97 -11.40 -6.97 -0.70
C ALA A 97 -12.72 -7.12 0.09
N LEU A 98 -13.29 -6.02 0.60
CA LEU A 98 -14.57 -6.02 1.30
C LEU A 98 -15.72 -6.45 0.38
N THR A 99 -15.71 -5.99 -0.87
CA THR A 99 -16.72 -6.39 -1.86
C THR A 99 -16.64 -7.88 -2.18
N LEU A 100 -15.43 -8.42 -2.34
CA LEU A 100 -15.22 -9.86 -2.55
C LEU A 100 -15.63 -10.68 -1.34
N LEU A 101 -15.28 -10.23 -0.12
CA LEU A 101 -15.71 -10.87 1.12
C LEU A 101 -17.24 -10.93 1.23
N ALA A 102 -17.93 -9.82 0.98
CA ALA A 102 -19.40 -9.78 0.97
C ALA A 102 -20.01 -10.69 -0.12
N ALA A 103 -19.35 -10.80 -1.27
CA ALA A 103 -19.81 -11.66 -2.35
C ALA A 103 -19.62 -13.16 -2.06
N VAL A 104 -18.57 -13.55 -1.31
CA VAL A 104 -18.35 -14.97 -0.92
C VAL A 104 -19.16 -15.40 0.30
N THR A 105 -19.50 -14.48 1.21
CA THR A 105 -20.27 -14.77 2.43
C THR A 105 -21.80 -14.74 2.23
N SER A 106 -22.26 -14.89 0.98
CA SER A 106 -23.68 -14.90 0.58
C SER A 106 -24.46 -13.60 0.80
N PHE A 107 -23.82 -12.49 1.21
CA PHE A 107 -24.48 -11.18 1.27
C PHE A 107 -24.72 -10.59 -0.12
N LEU A 108 -23.77 -10.73 -1.04
CA LEU A 108 -23.86 -10.20 -2.43
C LEU A 108 -23.46 -11.25 -3.49
N PRO A 109 -24.11 -12.42 -3.55
CA PRO A 109 -23.67 -13.54 -4.38
C PRO A 109 -23.80 -13.26 -5.89
N HIS A 110 -24.61 -12.27 -6.29
CA HIS A 110 -24.77 -11.84 -7.69
C HIS A 110 -23.49 -11.26 -8.29
N ILE A 111 -22.61 -10.65 -7.48
CA ILE A 111 -21.37 -10.03 -7.94
C ILE A 111 -20.43 -11.06 -8.60
N LEU A 112 -20.32 -12.26 -8.02
CA LEU A 112 -19.51 -13.35 -8.58
C LEU A 112 -20.27 -14.20 -9.61
N LYS A 113 -21.56 -13.90 -9.85
CA LYS A 113 -22.37 -14.59 -10.87
C LYS A 113 -22.19 -14.02 -12.26
N THR A 114 -21.90 -12.73 -12.38
CA THR A 114 -21.78 -12.06 -13.68
C THR A 114 -20.31 -11.89 -14.08
N PRO A 115 -19.86 -12.44 -15.23
CA PRO A 115 -18.47 -12.32 -15.70
C PRO A 115 -17.97 -10.87 -15.83
N LYS A 116 -18.88 -9.94 -16.17
CA LYS A 116 -18.56 -8.50 -16.25
C LYS A 116 -18.10 -7.95 -14.89
N HIS A 117 -18.83 -8.22 -13.81
CA HIS A 117 -18.47 -7.77 -12.47
C HIS A 117 -17.15 -8.37 -11.99
N THR A 118 -16.91 -9.66 -12.26
CA THR A 118 -15.63 -10.30 -11.91
C THR A 118 -14.43 -9.67 -12.64
N ARG A 119 -14.60 -9.27 -13.90
CA ARG A 119 -13.55 -8.56 -14.65
C ARG A 119 -13.32 -7.15 -14.11
N VAL A 120 -14.38 -6.41 -13.79
CA VAL A 120 -14.29 -5.06 -13.20
C VAL A 120 -13.55 -5.10 -11.86
N LEU A 121 -13.90 -6.03 -10.97
CA LEU A 121 -13.21 -6.20 -9.68
C LEU A 121 -11.73 -6.55 -9.86
N GLY A 122 -11.42 -7.43 -10.80
CA GLY A 122 -10.04 -7.70 -11.20
C GLY A 122 -9.31 -6.44 -11.67
N SER A 123 -9.87 -5.71 -12.63
CA SER A 123 -9.27 -4.49 -13.16
C SER A 123 -9.03 -3.44 -12.07
N LEU A 124 -9.92 -3.35 -11.07
CA LEU A 124 -9.70 -2.49 -9.90
C LEU A 124 -8.51 -2.95 -9.04
N GLN A 125 -8.28 -4.26 -8.92
CA GLN A 125 -7.08 -4.78 -8.24
C GLN A 125 -5.79 -4.45 -9.00
N LEU A 126 -5.81 -4.53 -10.34
CA LEU A 126 -4.70 -4.07 -11.16
C LEU A 126 -4.45 -2.56 -10.99
N LEU A 127 -5.50 -1.75 -11.00
CA LEU A 127 -5.40 -0.31 -10.78
C LEU A 127 -4.81 -0.01 -9.38
N ALA A 128 -5.27 -0.71 -8.34
CA ALA A 128 -4.70 -0.61 -7.01
C ALA A 128 -3.21 -0.95 -6.99
N ALA A 129 -2.80 -2.06 -7.62
CA ALA A 129 -1.41 -2.48 -7.71
C ALA A 129 -0.54 -1.42 -8.41
N VAL A 130 -1.00 -0.89 -9.54
CA VAL A 130 -0.29 0.16 -10.29
C VAL A 130 -0.10 1.42 -9.46
N MET A 131 -1.11 1.85 -8.71
CA MET A 131 -0.99 3.05 -7.88
C MET A 131 -0.11 2.85 -6.65
N ILE A 132 -0.17 1.67 -6.00
CA ILE A 132 0.76 1.33 -4.91
C ILE A 132 2.20 1.28 -5.45
N CYS A 133 2.43 0.64 -6.60
CA CYS A 133 3.73 0.68 -7.29
C CYS A 133 4.19 2.11 -7.61
N GLY A 134 3.30 2.96 -8.12
CA GLY A 134 3.60 4.35 -8.41
C GLY A 134 4.08 5.11 -7.17
N GLY A 135 3.41 4.90 -6.02
CA GLY A 135 3.86 5.42 -4.73
C GLY A 135 5.25 4.94 -4.33
N LEU A 136 5.50 3.64 -4.42
CA LEU A 136 6.82 3.03 -4.13
C LEU A 136 7.94 3.56 -5.02
N VAL A 137 7.65 3.86 -6.29
CA VAL A 137 8.61 4.44 -7.25
C VAL A 137 8.86 5.93 -6.97
N MET A 138 7.81 6.69 -6.62
CA MET A 138 7.96 8.11 -6.30
C MET A 138 8.69 8.36 -4.97
N TYR A 139 8.53 7.46 -4.00
CA TYR A 139 9.07 7.66 -2.65
C TYR A 139 10.61 7.87 -2.60
N PRO A 140 11.44 7.05 -3.30
CA PRO A 140 12.88 7.26 -3.39
C PRO A 140 13.34 8.55 -4.05
N ILE A 141 12.48 9.19 -4.85
CA ILE A 141 12.78 10.48 -5.49
C ILE A 141 12.87 11.58 -4.43
N GLY A 142 12.12 11.46 -3.34
CA GLY A 142 12.14 12.44 -2.25
C GLY A 142 13.23 12.24 -1.19
N TRP A 143 14.19 11.32 -1.38
CA TRP A 143 15.22 11.02 -0.36
C TRP A 143 16.32 12.07 -0.22
N ASP A 144 16.38 13.05 -1.11
CA ASP A 144 17.29 14.20 -1.04
C ASP A 144 16.85 15.28 -0.04
N ASN A 145 15.74 15.06 0.68
CA ASN A 145 15.25 15.99 1.69
C ASN A 145 16.14 16.00 2.96
N ARG A 146 16.03 17.09 3.72
CA ARG A 146 16.86 17.32 4.92
C ARG A 146 16.65 16.27 6.01
N GLU A 147 15.42 15.80 6.25
CA GLU A 147 15.13 14.82 7.30
C GLU A 147 15.85 13.49 7.04
N VAL A 148 15.85 13.06 5.77
CA VAL A 148 16.57 11.86 5.32
C VAL A 148 18.07 12.08 5.40
N GLN A 149 18.61 13.20 4.90
CA GLN A 149 20.05 13.46 4.97
C GLN A 149 20.60 13.58 6.39
N GLU A 150 19.80 14.09 7.34
CA GLU A 150 20.16 14.17 8.76
C GLU A 150 20.25 12.77 9.41
N SER A 151 19.43 11.82 8.97
CA SER A 151 19.35 10.47 9.53
C SER A 151 20.18 9.42 8.77
N CYS A 152 20.38 9.64 7.47
CA CYS A 152 21.01 8.74 6.52
C CYS A 152 22.39 9.23 6.06
N GLY A 153 22.77 10.44 6.45
CA GLY A 153 24.00 11.10 6.04
C GLY A 153 23.84 11.96 4.78
N LYS A 154 24.76 12.91 4.61
CA LYS A 154 24.76 13.89 3.50
C LYS A 154 24.90 13.28 2.10
N SER A 155 25.26 12.00 2.00
CA SER A 155 25.31 11.26 0.74
C SER A 155 23.95 10.76 0.28
N ALA A 156 22.91 10.85 1.11
CA ALA A 156 21.55 10.48 0.72
C ALA A 156 21.02 11.42 -0.36
N ASN A 157 20.49 10.83 -1.42
CA ASN A 157 20.05 11.49 -2.65
C ASN A 157 18.91 10.67 -3.29
N VAL A 158 18.37 11.15 -4.40
CA VAL A 158 17.37 10.46 -5.23
C VAL A 158 17.82 9.02 -5.51
N TYR A 159 17.00 8.03 -5.10
CA TYR A 159 17.31 6.59 -5.18
C TYR A 159 18.60 6.13 -4.48
N ASN A 160 19.21 6.97 -3.64
CA ASN A 160 20.38 6.63 -2.83
C ASN A 160 20.10 6.90 -1.35
N LEU A 161 19.94 5.83 -0.57
CA LEU A 161 19.66 5.90 0.87
C LEU A 161 20.88 6.29 1.72
N GLY A 162 22.09 6.41 1.16
CA GLY A 162 23.30 6.65 1.95
C GLY A 162 23.53 5.54 2.98
N LYS A 163 23.52 5.90 4.27
CA LYS A 163 23.73 4.97 5.40
C LYS A 163 22.45 4.30 5.90
N CYS A 164 21.28 4.67 5.37
CA CYS A 164 20.01 4.08 5.75
C CYS A 164 19.76 2.74 5.06
N SER A 165 18.88 1.94 5.65
CA SER A 165 18.40 0.69 5.07
C SER A 165 16.90 0.73 4.83
N VAL A 166 16.44 -0.05 3.87
CA VAL A 166 15.01 -0.32 3.69
C VAL A 166 14.51 -1.16 4.86
N SER A 167 13.29 -0.87 5.34
CA SER A 167 12.67 -1.54 6.48
C SER A 167 11.37 -2.26 6.07
N TRP A 168 10.80 -3.02 6.99
CA TRP A 168 9.86 -4.10 6.71
C TRP A 168 8.52 -3.69 6.11
N SER A 169 8.00 -2.49 6.40
CA SER A 169 6.71 -2.06 5.85
C SER A 169 6.75 -1.88 4.33
N SER A 170 7.90 -1.53 3.77
CA SER A 170 8.09 -1.48 2.31
C SER A 170 7.97 -2.88 1.68
N HIS A 171 8.47 -3.93 2.34
CA HIS A 171 8.35 -5.30 1.87
C HIS A 171 6.88 -5.78 1.91
N LEU A 172 6.09 -5.32 2.87
CA LEU A 172 4.64 -5.60 2.89
C LEU A 172 3.93 -4.96 1.70
N LEU A 173 4.30 -3.73 1.32
CA LEU A 173 3.73 -3.07 0.14
C LEU A 173 4.08 -3.81 -1.15
N VAL A 174 5.33 -4.25 -1.32
CA VAL A 174 5.75 -5.08 -2.46
C VAL A 174 4.98 -6.41 -2.48
N GLY A 175 4.84 -7.06 -1.33
CA GLY A 175 4.02 -8.29 -1.20
C GLY A 175 2.55 -8.05 -1.56
N SER A 176 1.98 -6.91 -1.15
CA SER A 176 0.61 -6.52 -1.50
C SER A 176 0.44 -6.36 -3.01
N VAL A 177 1.36 -5.66 -3.68
CA VAL A 177 1.37 -5.50 -5.15
C VAL A 177 1.39 -6.88 -5.83
N ALA A 178 2.30 -7.76 -5.41
CA ALA A 178 2.42 -9.09 -6.00
C ALA A 178 1.12 -9.90 -5.85
N LEU A 179 0.50 -9.86 -4.67
CA LEU A 179 -0.78 -10.51 -4.43
C LEU A 179 -1.94 -9.88 -5.22
N LEU A 180 -1.99 -8.56 -5.36
CA LEU A 180 -3.01 -7.88 -6.17
C LEU A 180 -2.90 -8.27 -7.66
N MET A 181 -1.67 -8.37 -8.18
CA MET A 181 -1.41 -8.84 -9.55
C MET A 181 -1.84 -10.30 -9.74
N LEU A 182 -1.58 -11.16 -8.75
CA LEU A 182 -2.07 -12.54 -8.74
C LEU A 182 -3.60 -12.58 -8.72
N CYS A 183 -4.24 -11.77 -7.88
CA CYS A 183 -5.70 -11.66 -7.78
C CYS A 183 -6.33 -11.18 -9.10
N PHE A 184 -5.70 -10.23 -9.79
CA PHE A 184 -6.09 -9.85 -11.15
C PHE A 184 -6.06 -11.03 -12.11
N GLY A 185 -5.01 -11.85 -12.10
CA GLY A 185 -4.97 -13.08 -12.93
C GLY A 185 -6.10 -14.04 -12.60
N LEU A 186 -6.36 -14.27 -11.30
CA LEU A 186 -7.43 -15.14 -10.83
C LEU A 186 -8.82 -14.65 -11.25
N SER A 187 -9.04 -13.34 -11.34
CA SER A 187 -10.32 -12.77 -11.76
C SER A 187 -10.70 -13.16 -13.19
N PHE A 188 -9.73 -13.25 -14.11
CA PHE A 188 -9.98 -13.73 -15.48
C PHE A 188 -10.23 -15.23 -15.52
N CYS A 189 -9.50 -16.02 -14.73
CA CYS A 189 -9.76 -17.45 -14.61
C CYS A 189 -11.19 -17.71 -14.09
N ALA A 190 -11.61 -16.96 -13.07
CA ALA A 190 -12.96 -17.02 -12.53
C ALA A 190 -14.02 -16.58 -13.55
N ALA A 191 -13.75 -15.54 -14.33
CA ALA A 191 -14.65 -15.07 -15.39
C ALA A 191 -14.79 -16.07 -16.54
N ARG A 192 -13.71 -16.76 -16.94
CA ARG A 192 -13.69 -17.73 -18.05
C ARG A 192 -14.38 -19.04 -17.69
N HIS A 193 -14.10 -19.60 -16.51
CA HIS A 193 -14.71 -20.86 -16.05
C HIS A 193 -16.24 -20.80 -16.02
N LYS A 194 -16.82 -19.61 -15.86
CA LYS A 194 -18.28 -19.43 -15.82
C LYS A 194 -18.93 -19.28 -17.19
N SER A 195 -18.20 -18.78 -18.19
CA SER A 195 -18.69 -18.68 -19.57
C SER A 195 -18.79 -20.05 -20.27
N SER A 196 -18.06 -21.06 -19.78
CA SER A 196 -18.04 -22.42 -20.35
C SER A 196 -19.16 -23.33 -19.83
N ASN A 197 -20.09 -22.82 -19.02
CA ASN A 197 -21.28 -23.56 -18.57
C ASN A 197 -22.56 -22.89 -19.11
N PRO A 198 -22.93 -23.05 -20.40
CA PRO A 198 -24.10 -22.41 -20.98
C PRO A 198 -25.37 -23.28 -20.92
N HIS A 199 -25.36 -24.45 -20.28
CA HIS A 199 -26.53 -25.34 -20.27
C HIS A 199 -27.30 -25.30 -18.95
N THR A 200 -28.21 -24.34 -18.86
CA THR A 200 -29.61 -24.56 -18.44
C THR A 200 -30.39 -23.27 -18.70
N ASP A 201 -30.96 -23.16 -19.89
CA ASP A 201 -31.99 -22.18 -20.22
C ASP A 201 -33.29 -22.99 -20.41
N PRO A 202 -34.11 -23.21 -19.36
CA PRO A 202 -35.29 -24.07 -19.46
C PRO A 202 -36.55 -23.33 -19.97
N LEU A 203 -36.47 -22.13 -20.54
CA LEU A 203 -37.66 -21.41 -21.01
C LEU A 203 -37.41 -20.70 -22.35
N ARG A 204 -37.46 -21.50 -23.42
CA ARG A 204 -37.89 -21.06 -24.76
C ARG A 204 -39.08 -21.93 -25.17
N ILE A 205 -40.27 -21.52 -24.76
CA ILE A 205 -41.56 -21.76 -25.43
C ILE A 205 -42.31 -20.44 -25.36
#